data_AF-A0A317HEY8-F1
#
_entry.id   AF-A0A317HEY8-F1
#
_cell.length_a   1.000
_cell.length_b   1.000
_cell.length_c   1.000
_cell.angle_alpha   90.00
_cell.angle_beta   90.00
_cell.angle_gamma   90.00
#
_symmetry.space_group_name_H-M   'P 1'
#
loop_
_entity.id
_entity.type
_entity.pdbx_description
1 polymer ?
#
loop_
_entity_poly.entity_id
_entity_poly.type
_entity_poly.pdbx_seq_one_letter_code
_entity_poly.pdbx_strand_id
1 'polypeptide(L)'
;MREDLVTPATARRLAAEGLTWQPELGDWCTVFGAEHVGETRVGLWLVAAIYPEFSLLGLVDATGQWPTSQVPRVDCLWLPTIGKLKIWLRSRGFQVTTGETVTRLLGATAPTPRHVCRIKHESSGNPIDGEGISESEALADAILRLLGAETADSARHRWQ
;
A
#
# COMPACT_ATOMS: atom_id res chain seq x y z
N MET A 1 16.78 -1.81 -9.33
CA MET A 1 15.51 -1.26 -9.86
C MET A 1 14.66 -0.96 -8.64
N ARG A 2 14.21 0.29 -8.43
CA ARG A 2 13.45 0.68 -7.23
C ARG A 2 12.03 0.10 -7.37
N GLU A 3 11.58 -0.67 -6.38
CA GLU A 3 10.23 -1.23 -6.38
C GLU A 3 9.19 -0.12 -6.38
N ASP A 4 8.08 -0.30 -7.09
CA ASP A 4 6.95 0.62 -7.07
C ASP A 4 6.14 0.41 -5.78
N LEU A 5 6.32 1.33 -4.83
CA LEU A 5 5.73 1.34 -3.51
C LEU A 5 4.61 2.35 -3.43
N VAL A 6 3.58 2.04 -2.64
CA VAL A 6 2.61 3.05 -2.25
C VAL A 6 3.28 4.14 -1.41
N THR A 7 2.79 5.37 -1.55
CA THR A 7 3.21 6.50 -0.75
C THR A 7 2.80 6.30 0.72
N PRO A 8 3.52 6.91 1.68
CA PRO A 8 3.13 6.85 3.09
C PRO A 8 1.72 7.37 3.37
N ALA A 9 1.24 8.34 2.60
CA ALA A 9 -0.14 8.85 2.73
C ALA A 9 -1.17 7.77 2.36
N THR A 10 -0.97 7.10 1.22
CA THR A 10 -1.84 6.01 0.77
C THR A 10 -1.76 4.80 1.67
N ALA A 11 -0.57 4.42 2.14
CA ALA A 11 -0.38 3.36 3.13
C ALA A 11 -1.16 3.61 4.43
N ARG A 12 -1.17 4.85 4.95
CA ARG A 12 -1.99 5.19 6.13
C ARG A 12 -3.48 4.99 5.88
N ARG A 13 -3.97 5.38 4.70
CA ARG A 13 -5.38 5.17 4.32
C ARG A 13 -5.70 3.69 4.29
N LEU A 14 -4.84 2.87 3.66
CA LEU A 14 -5.03 1.42 3.61
C LEU A 14 -5.05 0.81 5.03
N ALA A 15 -4.11 1.22 5.89
CA ALA A 15 -4.07 0.76 7.28
C ALA A 15 -5.30 1.19 8.10
N ALA A 16 -5.82 2.40 7.86
CA ALA A 16 -7.04 2.90 8.50
C ALA A 16 -8.29 2.09 8.10
N GLU A 17 -8.34 1.58 6.88
CA GLU A 17 -9.37 0.63 6.41
C GLU A 17 -9.14 -0.82 6.92
N GLY A 18 -8.18 -1.01 7.84
CA GLY A 18 -7.90 -2.31 8.45
C GLY A 18 -7.01 -3.22 7.61
N LEU A 19 -6.38 -2.70 6.55
CA LEU A 19 -5.46 -3.50 5.74
C LEU A 19 -4.15 -3.75 6.49
N THR A 20 -3.94 -4.98 6.91
CA THR A 20 -2.71 -5.40 7.61
C THR A 20 -1.87 -6.35 6.76
N TRP A 21 -0.55 -6.27 6.93
CA TRP A 21 0.41 -7.13 6.25
C TRP A 21 1.21 -7.96 7.25
N GLN A 22 1.50 -9.20 6.88
CA GLN A 22 2.53 -9.97 7.56
C GLN A 22 3.90 -9.51 7.04
N PRO A 23 4.84 -9.15 7.94
CA PRO A 23 6.17 -8.73 7.54
C PRO A 23 6.89 -9.90 6.87
N GLU A 24 7.55 -9.61 5.77
CA GLU A 24 8.47 -10.50 5.08
C GLU A 24 9.81 -9.79 4.90
N LEU A 25 10.88 -10.58 4.75
CA LEU A 25 12.19 -10.03 4.42
C LEU A 25 12.12 -9.33 3.06
N GLY A 26 12.71 -8.14 2.98
CA GLY A 26 12.62 -7.28 1.80
C GLY A 26 11.40 -6.36 1.78
N ASP A 27 10.54 -6.40 2.79
CA ASP A 27 9.44 -5.43 2.88
C ASP A 27 9.89 -4.04 3.23
N TRP A 28 9.12 -3.07 2.76
CA TRP A 28 9.32 -1.66 3.04
C TRP A 28 8.35 -1.14 4.07
N CYS A 29 8.84 -0.31 4.99
CA CYS A 29 8.02 0.40 5.96
C CYS A 29 8.57 1.79 6.28
N THR A 30 7.73 2.61 6.91
CA THR A 30 8.16 3.82 7.62
C THR A 30 7.93 3.61 9.11
N VAL A 31 8.86 4.01 9.96
CA VAL A 31 8.69 3.92 11.41
C VAL A 31 8.14 5.24 11.93
N PHE A 32 7.06 5.18 12.71
CA PHE A 32 6.54 6.35 13.43
C PHE A 32 7.24 6.47 14.79
N GLY A 33 7.67 7.68 15.17
CA GLY A 33 7.98 7.98 16.57
C GLY A 33 9.33 7.48 17.13
N ALA A 34 10.35 7.25 16.30
CA ALA A 34 11.68 7.01 16.85
C ALA A 34 12.28 8.32 17.41
N GLU A 35 12.10 8.59 18.71
CA GLU A 35 12.79 9.67 19.45
C GLU A 35 14.33 9.64 19.30
N HIS A 36 14.89 8.54 18.77
CA HIS A 36 16.32 8.36 18.53
C HIS A 36 16.75 8.47 17.07
N VAL A 37 15.82 8.79 16.15
CA VAL A 37 16.14 9.08 14.75
C VAL A 37 15.71 10.50 14.50
N GLY A 38 16.67 11.43 14.48
CA GLY A 38 16.39 12.86 14.33
C GLY A 38 15.32 13.14 13.27
N GLU A 39 14.37 14.01 13.63
CA GLU A 39 13.14 14.36 12.90
C GLU A 39 13.32 14.79 11.43
N THR A 40 14.55 14.85 10.92
CA THR A 40 14.88 15.30 9.57
C THR A 40 14.87 14.19 8.51
N ARG A 41 14.67 12.92 8.89
CA ARG A 41 14.50 11.82 7.92
C ARG A 41 13.38 10.87 8.37
N VAL A 42 12.15 11.15 7.92
CA VAL A 42 11.13 10.10 7.75
C VAL A 42 11.65 9.13 6.68
N GLY A 43 12.51 8.21 7.12
CA GLY A 43 13.26 7.30 6.27
C GLY A 43 12.39 6.15 5.79
N LEU A 44 12.60 5.76 4.55
CA LEU A 44 12.12 4.49 4.01
C LEU A 44 13.05 3.38 4.53
N TRP A 45 12.50 2.37 5.21
CA TRP A 45 13.24 1.28 5.82
C TRP A 45 12.91 -0.06 5.18
N LEU A 46 13.92 -0.90 5.01
CA LEU A 46 13.82 -2.26 4.50
C LEU A 46 13.92 -3.26 5.64
N VAL A 47 13.04 -4.27 5.67
CA VAL A 47 13.10 -5.37 6.63
C VAL A 47 14.23 -6.33 6.24
N ALA A 48 15.27 -6.39 7.07
CA ALA A 48 16.42 -7.27 6.90
C ALA A 48 16.42 -8.48 7.85
N ALA A 49 15.69 -8.41 8.96
CA ALA A 49 15.49 -9.52 9.89
C ALA A 49 14.11 -9.47 10.55
N ILE A 50 13.56 -10.62 10.93
CA ILE A 50 12.29 -10.75 11.64
C ILE A 50 12.56 -11.58 12.89
N TYR A 51 12.11 -11.08 14.05
CA TYR A 51 12.23 -11.75 15.34
C TYR A 51 10.82 -11.98 15.92
N PRO A 52 10.13 -13.07 15.53
CA PRO A 52 8.72 -13.29 15.87
C PRO A 52 8.46 -13.36 17.37
N GLU A 53 9.32 -14.10 18.09
CA GLU A 53 9.28 -14.26 19.55
C GLU A 53 9.27 -12.93 20.33
N PHE A 54 9.89 -11.87 19.79
CA PHE A 54 9.96 -10.56 20.44
C PHE A 54 9.07 -9.51 19.76
N SER A 55 8.36 -9.88 18.69
CA SER A 55 7.60 -8.94 17.84
C SER A 55 8.46 -7.77 17.32
N LEU A 56 9.75 -8.01 17.07
CA LEU A 56 10.71 -7.03 16.58
C LEU A 56 11.10 -7.27 15.12
N LEU A 57 11.48 -6.20 14.44
CA LEU A 57 12.03 -6.21 13.09
C LEU A 57 13.42 -5.59 13.11
N GLY A 58 14.36 -6.23 12.42
CA GLY A 58 15.65 -5.61 12.09
C GLY A 58 15.51 -4.84 10.78
N LEU A 59 15.71 -3.53 10.84
CA LEU A 59 15.56 -2.62 9.71
C LEU A 59 16.92 -2.09 9.23
N VAL A 60 17.05 -1.93 7.92
CA VAL A 60 18.17 -1.24 7.26
C VAL A 60 17.63 -0.08 6.43
N ASP A 61 18.45 0.94 6.20
CA ASP A 61 18.05 2.06 5.36
C ASP A 61 18.02 1.64 3.87
N ALA A 62 17.52 2.54 3.00
CA ALA A 62 17.42 2.27 1.57
C ALA A 62 18.75 2.00 0.85
N THR A 63 19.90 2.28 1.48
CA THR A 63 21.23 2.01 0.94
C THR A 63 21.82 0.69 1.46
N GLY A 64 21.12 -0.01 2.37
CA GLY A 64 21.60 -1.25 2.99
C GLY A 64 22.83 -1.03 3.88
N GLN A 65 23.20 0.22 4.13
CA GLN A 65 24.30 0.59 4.98
C GLN A 65 23.68 1.33 6.15
N TRP A 66 23.69 0.74 7.33
CA TRP A 66 23.60 1.35 8.67
C TRP A 66 23.25 0.23 9.67
N PRO A 67 23.64 0.34 10.96
CA PRO A 67 23.41 -0.73 11.92
C PRO A 67 21.91 -1.04 12.02
N THR A 68 21.59 -2.33 12.05
CA THR A 68 20.22 -2.85 12.12
C THR A 68 19.50 -2.22 13.30
N SER A 69 18.57 -1.30 13.02
CA SER A 69 17.70 -0.75 14.06
C SER A 69 16.64 -1.80 14.35
N GLN A 70 16.50 -2.19 15.61
CA GLN A 70 15.44 -3.09 16.04
C GLN A 70 14.23 -2.25 16.43
N VAL A 71 13.10 -2.46 15.75
CA VAL A 71 11.88 -1.68 15.94
C VAL A 71 10.72 -2.63 16.21
N PRO A 72 9.80 -2.30 17.14
CA PRO A 72 8.55 -3.04 17.30
C PRO A 72 7.77 -3.08 16.00
N ARG A 73 7.28 -4.26 15.63
CA ARG A 73 6.48 -4.45 14.40
C ARG A 73 5.27 -3.50 14.32
N VAL A 74 4.70 -3.16 15.47
CA VAL A 74 3.50 -2.30 15.59
C VAL A 74 3.77 -0.84 15.24
N ASP A 75 5.04 -0.40 15.30
CA ASP A 75 5.42 0.99 15.00
C ASP A 75 5.71 1.20 13.50
N CYS A 76 5.65 0.12 12.71
CA CYS A 76 5.89 0.14 11.28
C CYS A 76 4.61 0.39 10.48
N LEU A 77 4.61 1.46 9.70
CA LEU A 77 3.68 1.66 8.59
C LEU A 77 4.18 0.94 7.35
N TRP A 78 3.48 -0.11 6.96
CA TRP A 78 3.82 -0.90 5.78
C TRP A 78 3.59 -0.14 4.48
N LEU A 79 4.57 -0.19 3.59
CA LEU A 79 4.51 0.36 2.24
C LEU A 79 4.50 -0.80 1.25
N PRO A 80 3.36 -1.48 1.05
CA PRO A 80 3.29 -2.64 0.19
C PRO A 80 3.72 -2.31 -1.24
N THR A 81 4.45 -3.24 -1.84
CA THR A 81 4.75 -3.23 -3.27
C THR A 81 3.49 -3.53 -4.07
N ILE A 82 3.50 -3.17 -5.35
CA ILE A 82 2.44 -3.58 -6.27
C ILE A 82 2.23 -5.11 -6.30
N GLY A 83 3.31 -5.89 -6.20
CA GLY A 83 3.24 -7.35 -6.18
C GLY A 83 2.41 -7.84 -5.01
N LYS A 84 2.64 -7.30 -3.80
CA LYS A 84 1.87 -7.65 -2.60
C LYS A 84 0.41 -7.28 -2.71
N LEU A 85 0.09 -6.10 -3.23
CA LEU A 85 -1.29 -5.68 -3.49
C LEU A 85 -2.02 -6.61 -4.45
N LYS A 86 -1.36 -7.01 -5.56
CA LYS A 86 -1.93 -7.96 -6.53
C LYS A 86 -2.15 -9.35 -5.92
N ILE A 87 -1.19 -9.84 -5.13
CA ILE A 87 -1.31 -11.14 -4.44
C ILE A 87 -2.50 -11.11 -3.46
N TRP A 88 -2.62 -10.04 -2.68
CA TRP A 88 -3.71 -9.85 -1.73
C TRP A 88 -5.09 -9.84 -2.39
N LEU A 89 -5.21 -9.23 -3.58
CA LEU A 89 -6.45 -9.24 -4.37
C LEU A 89 -6.75 -10.63 -4.93
N ARG A 90 -5.74 -11.28 -5.51
CA ARG A 90 -5.91 -12.62 -6.11
C ARG A 90 -6.30 -13.68 -5.07
N SER A 91 -5.75 -13.61 -3.86
CA SER A 91 -6.13 -14.53 -2.78
C SER A 91 -7.58 -14.39 -2.33
N ARG A 92 -8.24 -13.29 -2.73
CA ARG A 92 -9.67 -13.01 -2.50
C ARG A 92 -10.54 -13.21 -3.74
N GLY A 93 -10.01 -13.84 -4.80
CA GLY A 93 -10.80 -14.11 -6.02
C GLY A 93 -10.95 -12.91 -6.95
N PHE A 94 -10.15 -11.84 -6.77
CA PHE A 94 -10.16 -10.71 -7.69
C PHE A 94 -9.15 -10.87 -8.82
N GLN A 95 -9.59 -10.54 -10.02
CA GLN A 95 -8.76 -10.32 -11.19
C GLN A 95 -8.35 -8.85 -11.26
N VAL A 96 -7.09 -8.60 -11.61
CA VAL A 96 -6.49 -7.26 -11.63
C VAL A 96 -5.95 -6.98 -13.02
N THR A 97 -6.38 -5.87 -13.61
CA THR A 97 -5.85 -5.34 -14.87
C THR A 97 -5.32 -3.94 -14.63
N THR A 98 -4.07 -3.70 -14.99
CA THR A 98 -3.43 -2.38 -14.87
C THR A 98 -3.02 -1.87 -16.24
N GLY A 99 -2.90 -0.56 -16.37
CA GLY A 99 -2.47 0.08 -17.61
C GLY A 99 -2.14 1.55 -17.40
N GLU A 100 -1.75 2.19 -18.49
CA GLU A 100 -1.51 3.62 -18.54
C GLU A 100 -2.57 4.28 -19.43
N THR A 101 -3.06 5.42 -18.97
CA THR A 101 -3.93 6.30 -19.74
C THR A 101 -3.36 7.70 -19.70
N VAL A 102 -3.94 8.57 -20.53
CA VAL A 102 -3.56 9.96 -20.60
C VAL A 102 -4.78 10.81 -20.26
N THR A 103 -4.72 11.50 -19.13
CA THR A 103 -5.81 12.36 -18.68
C THR A 103 -5.48 13.80 -19.02
N ARG A 104 -6.36 14.46 -19.78
CA ARG A 104 -6.28 15.91 -20.00
C ARG A 104 -7.09 16.61 -18.91
N LEU A 105 -6.40 17.08 -17.88
CA LEU A 105 -7.03 17.91 -16.86
C LEU A 105 -7.47 19.25 -17.48
N LEU A 106 -8.65 19.74 -17.09
CA LEU A 106 -9.13 21.06 -17.50
C LEU A 106 -8.09 22.13 -17.10
N GLY A 107 -7.62 22.90 -18.09
CA GLY A 107 -6.59 23.93 -17.90
C GLY A 107 -5.13 23.44 -18.01
N ALA A 108 -4.88 22.14 -18.19
CA ALA A 108 -3.53 21.63 -18.43
C ALA A 108 -3.07 21.90 -19.86
N THR A 109 -1.84 22.38 -20.00
CA THR A 109 -1.18 22.65 -21.30
C THR A 109 -0.71 21.38 -21.99
N ALA A 110 -0.50 20.29 -21.24
CA ALA A 110 -0.13 18.99 -21.77
C ALA A 110 -0.93 17.85 -21.10
N PRO A 111 -1.18 16.76 -21.82
CA PRO A 111 -1.78 15.57 -21.25
C PRO A 111 -0.86 14.98 -20.16
N THR A 112 -1.40 14.56 -19.02
CA THR A 112 -0.60 13.96 -17.94
C THR A 112 -0.78 12.45 -17.95
N PRO A 113 0.32 11.65 -17.98
CA PRO A 113 0.21 10.21 -17.85
C PRO A 113 -0.38 9.85 -16.49
N ARG A 114 -1.28 8.88 -16.49
CA ARG A 114 -1.93 8.34 -15.29
C ARG A 114 -1.93 6.83 -15.38
N HIS A 115 -1.69 6.19 -14.26
CA HIS A 115 -1.90 4.75 -14.16
C HIS A 115 -3.35 4.49 -13.78
N VAL A 116 -3.91 3.45 -14.37
CA VAL A 116 -5.27 2.99 -14.09
C VAL A 116 -5.23 1.53 -13.67
N CYS A 117 -6.14 1.18 -12.77
CA CYS A 117 -6.34 -0.17 -12.32
C CYS A 117 -7.82 -0.51 -12.39
N ARG A 118 -8.13 -1.71 -12.88
CA ARG A 118 -9.45 -2.31 -12.82
C ARG A 118 -9.39 -3.61 -12.02
N ILE A 119 -10.21 -3.69 -10.99
CA ILE A 119 -10.41 -4.87 -10.15
C ILE A 119 -11.78 -5.46 -10.48
N LYS A 120 -11.84 -6.78 -10.69
CA LYS A 120 -13.08 -7.50 -10.95
C LYS A 120 -13.14 -8.77 -10.10
N HIS A 121 -14.21 -8.95 -9.34
CA HIS A 121 -14.48 -10.22 -8.65
C HIS A 121 -15.22 -11.17 -9.60
N GLU A 122 -14.91 -12.47 -9.54
CA GLU A 122 -15.55 -13.47 -10.42
C GLU A 122 -17.07 -13.55 -10.23
N SER A 123 -17.57 -13.27 -9.02
CA SER A 123 -19.00 -13.27 -8.72
C SER A 123 -19.68 -11.89 -8.81
N SER A 124 -18.94 -10.79 -8.97
CA SER A 124 -19.51 -9.43 -9.02
C SER A 124 -19.56 -8.90 -10.46
N GLY A 125 -20.71 -8.35 -10.88
CA GLY A 125 -20.86 -7.78 -12.22
C GLY A 125 -20.14 -6.45 -12.43
N ASN A 126 -19.98 -5.64 -11.37
CA ASN A 126 -19.44 -4.28 -11.51
C ASN A 126 -17.94 -4.25 -11.20
N PRO A 127 -17.09 -3.84 -12.15
CA PRO A 127 -15.68 -3.61 -11.89
C PRO A 127 -15.47 -2.39 -10.99
N ILE A 128 -14.38 -2.40 -10.24
CA ILE A 128 -13.92 -1.28 -9.43
C ILE A 128 -12.68 -0.71 -10.11
N ASP A 129 -12.77 0.56 -10.47
CA ASP A 129 -11.68 1.29 -11.12
C ASP A 129 -10.97 2.20 -10.12
N GLY A 130 -9.65 2.26 -10.22
CA GLY A 130 -8.79 3.17 -9.47
C GLY A 130 -7.76 3.84 -10.36
N GLU A 131 -7.28 5.00 -9.93
CA GLU A 131 -6.34 5.83 -10.68
C GLU A 131 -5.20 6.32 -9.78
N GLY A 132 -4.01 6.49 -10.36
CA GLY A 132 -2.82 6.85 -9.59
C GLY A 132 -1.72 7.50 -10.42
N ILE A 133 -0.75 8.09 -9.72
CA ILE A 133 0.49 8.62 -10.32
C ILE A 133 1.51 7.50 -10.65
N SER A 134 1.33 6.33 -10.05
CA SER A 134 2.06 5.09 -10.30
C SER A 134 1.08 3.93 -10.32
N GLU A 135 1.53 2.76 -10.76
CA GLU A 135 0.71 1.56 -10.82
C GLU A 135 0.32 1.07 -9.41
N SER A 136 1.25 1.16 -8.44
CA SER A 136 1.00 0.88 -7.03
C SER A 136 -0.09 1.79 -6.43
N GLU A 137 -0.08 3.08 -6.74
CA GLU A 137 -1.08 4.05 -6.30
C GLU A 137 -2.45 3.80 -6.94
N ALA A 138 -2.50 3.49 -8.24
CA ALA A 138 -3.76 3.19 -8.92
C ALA A 138 -4.43 1.94 -8.34
N LEU A 139 -3.63 0.92 -8.03
CA LEU A 139 -4.10 -0.31 -7.40
C LEU A 139 -4.56 -0.08 -5.96
N ALA A 140 -3.83 0.74 -5.19
CA ALA A 140 -4.22 1.09 -3.83
C ALA A 140 -5.51 1.92 -3.79
N ASP A 141 -5.71 2.86 -4.73
CA ASP A 141 -6.97 3.61 -4.85
C ASP A 141 -8.16 2.67 -5.13
N ALA A 142 -7.98 1.71 -6.04
CA ALA A 142 -9.01 0.71 -6.32
C ALA A 142 -9.33 -0.18 -5.09
N ILE A 143 -8.32 -0.57 -4.31
CA ILE A 143 -8.50 -1.32 -3.05
C ILE A 143 -9.26 -0.48 -2.02
N LEU A 144 -8.92 0.80 -1.85
CA LEU A 144 -9.62 1.69 -0.90
C LEU A 144 -11.10 1.84 -1.28
N ARG A 145 -11.42 1.92 -2.57
CA ARG A 145 -12.81 1.95 -3.05
C ARG A 145 -13.54 0.63 -2.79
N LEU A 146 -12.87 -0.50 -2.97
CA LEU A 146 -13.41 -1.82 -2.63
C LEU A 146 -13.77 -1.90 -1.14
N LEU A 147 -12.83 -1.56 -0.25
CA LEU A 147 -13.04 -1.60 1.20
C LEU A 147 -14.13 -0.60 1.65
N GLY A 148 -14.17 0.59 1.03
CA GLY A 148 -15.22 1.59 1.27
C GLY A 148 -16.62 1.14 0.82
N ALA A 149 -16.72 0.37 -0.27
CA ALA A 149 -17.99 -0.20 -0.72
C ALA A 149 -18.48 -1.32 0.21
N GLU A 150 -17.58 -2.22 0.62
CA GLU A 150 -17.89 -3.32 1.55
C GLU A 150 -18.38 -2.81 2.92
N THR A 151 -17.77 -1.75 3.43
CA THR A 151 -18.20 -1.11 4.69
C THR A 151 -19.57 -0.45 4.56
N ALA A 152 -19.84 0.23 3.45
CA ALA A 152 -21.15 0.84 3.20
C ALA A 152 -22.28 -0.20 3.09
N ASP A 153 -22.05 -1.31 2.39
CA ASP A 153 -23.04 -2.39 2.25
C ASP A 153 -23.26 -3.14 3.58
N SER A 154 -22.19 -3.39 4.33
CA SER A 154 -22.28 -3.99 5.67
C SER A 154 -23.07 -3.12 6.65
N ALA A 155 -22.95 -1.79 6.55
CA ALA A 155 -23.73 -0.87 7.35
C ALA A 155 -25.22 -0.95 6.97
N ARG A 156 -25.56 -0.99 5.68
CA ARG A 156 -26.96 -1.07 5.21
C ARG A 156 -27.69 -2.32 5.70
N HIS A 157 -27.02 -3.46 5.77
CA HIS A 157 -27.63 -4.71 6.23
C HIS A 157 -27.87 -4.79 7.75
N ARG A 158 -27.26 -3.91 8.55
CA ARG A 158 -27.51 -3.87 10.01
C ARG A 158 -28.76 -3.10 10.42
N TRP A 159 -29.34 -2.31 9.51
CA TRP A 159 -30.53 -1.48 9.78
C TRP A 159 -31.84 -2.09 9.23
N GLN A 160 -31.80 -3.33 8.73
CA GLN A 160 -32.97 -4.10 8.28
C GLN A 160 -33.27 -5.21 9.28
#